data_AF-A0A6N2KD07-F1
#
_entry.id   AF-A0A6N2KD07-F1
#
_cell.length_a   1.000
_cell.length_b   1.000
_cell.length_c   1.000
_cell.angle_alpha   90.00
_cell.angle_beta   90.00
_cell.angle_gamma   90.00
#
_symmetry.space_group_name_H-M   'P 1'
#
loop_
_entity.id
_entity.type
_entity.pdbx_description
1 polymer ?
#
loop_
_entity_poly.entity_id
_entity_poly.type
_entity_poly.pdbx_seq_one_letter_code
_entity_poly.pdbx_strand_id
1 'polypeptide(L)' 'MKRFLTLLLTIAFIIVMATTLGEVEAVPDNCIKPCVGPYDDSHCLADCRKREFRGGKCDKRLKPPTCCCTIAA' A
#
# COMPACT_ATOMS: atom_id res chain seq x y z
N MET A 1 -4.16 -13.05 -43.02
CA MET A 1 -3.79 -13.94 -41.89
C MET A 1 -2.75 -13.33 -40.95
N LYS A 2 -1.63 -12.79 -41.44
CA LYS A 2 -0.54 -12.26 -40.59
C LYS A 2 -0.95 -11.10 -39.65
N ARG A 3 -1.84 -10.20 -40.09
CA ARG A 3 -2.35 -9.06 -39.29
C ARG A 3 -3.30 -9.47 -38.16
N PHE A 4 -4.05 -10.55 -38.34
CA PHE A 4 -4.96 -11.07 -37.32
C PHE A 4 -4.19 -11.70 -36.15
N LEU A 5 -3.10 -12.40 -36.45
CA LEU A 5 -2.23 -13.00 -35.44
C LEU A 5 -1.55 -11.93 -34.56
N THR A 6 -1.14 -10.81 -35.17
CA THR A 6 -0.53 -9.69 -34.43
C THR A 6 -1.53 -9.03 -33.48
N LEU A 7 -2.79 -8.91 -33.88
CA LEU A 7 -3.85 -8.32 -33.06
C LEU A 7 -4.18 -9.18 -31.83
N LEU A 8 -4.18 -10.51 -31.99
CA LEU A 8 -4.43 -11.44 -30.88
C LEU A 8 -3.29 -11.41 -29.85
N LEU A 9 -2.05 -11.30 -30.33
CA LEU A 9 -0.88 -11.20 -29.45
C LEU A 9 -0.85 -9.90 -28.64
N THR A 10 -1.24 -8.76 -29.23
CA THR A 10 -1.31 -7.50 -28.51
C THR A 10 -2.41 -7.50 -27.45
N ILE A 11 -3.58 -8.08 -27.75
CA ILE A 11 -4.68 -8.21 -26.77
C ILE A 11 -4.25 -9.11 -25.60
N ALA A 12 -3.63 -10.25 -25.89
CA ALA A 12 -3.13 -11.15 -24.85
C ALA A 12 -2.10 -10.46 -23.93
N PHE A 13 -1.20 -9.66 -24.51
CA PHE A 13 -0.20 -8.91 -23.75
C PHE A 13 -0.82 -7.87 -22.82
N ILE A 14 -1.86 -7.16 -23.28
CA ILE A 14 -2.60 -6.17 -22.46
C ILE A 14 -3.29 -6.87 -21.29
N ILE A 15 -3.91 -8.02 -21.51
CA ILE A 15 -4.60 -8.79 -20.46
C ILE A 15 -3.61 -9.25 -19.38
N VAL A 16 -2.42 -9.75 -19.77
CA VAL A 16 -1.39 -10.18 -18.83
C VAL A 16 -0.90 -9.02 -17.97
N MET A 17 -0.65 -7.85 -18.57
CA MET A 17 -0.21 -6.64 -17.84
C MET A 17 -1.27 -6.13 -16.85
N ALA A 18 -2.57 -6.26 -17.18
CA ALA A 18 -3.64 -5.87 -16.26
C ALA A 18 -3.72 -6.80 -15.04
N THR A 19 -3.41 -8.09 -15.19
CA THR A 19 -3.46 -9.07 -14.10
C THR A 19 -2.24 -9.07 -13.17
N THR A 20 -1.11 -8.50 -13.60
CA THR A 20 0.12 -8.43 -12.77
C THR A 20 0.21 -7.18 -11.89
N LEU A 21 -0.68 -6.21 -12.11
CA LEU A 21 -1.02 -5.19 -11.11
C LEU A 21 -1.85 -5.85 -10.01
N GLY A 22 -1.26 -6.84 -9.33
CA GLY A 22 -1.79 -7.38 -8.10
C GLY A 22 -2.06 -6.21 -7.16
N GLU A 23 -3.19 -6.27 -6.46
CA GLU A 23 -3.66 -5.29 -5.48
C GLU A 23 -2.50 -4.78 -4.62
N VAL A 24 -1.85 -3.72 -5.07
CA VAL A 24 -1.01 -2.91 -4.21
C VAL A 24 -2.04 -2.21 -3.35
N GLU A 25 -2.37 -2.82 -2.21
CA GLU A 25 -3.18 -2.17 -1.18
C GLU A 25 -2.57 -0.79 -1.01
N ALA A 26 -3.28 0.23 -1.50
CA ALA A 26 -2.78 1.58 -1.54
C ALA A 26 -2.49 1.96 -0.09
N VAL A 27 -1.20 1.99 0.26
CA VAL A 27 -0.79 2.36 1.60
C VAL A 27 -1.29 3.79 1.80
N PRO A 28 -2.22 4.01 2.76
CA PRO A 28 -2.79 5.33 2.97
C PRO A 28 -1.70 6.40 3.13
N ASP A 29 -1.88 7.60 2.58
CA ASP A 29 -0.87 8.70 2.59
C ASP A 29 -0.38 9.07 4.01
N ASN A 30 -1.16 8.74 5.03
CA ASN A 30 -0.85 8.96 6.44
C ASN A 30 -0.07 7.80 7.10
N CYS A 31 0.38 6.80 6.34
CA CYS A 31 1.19 5.70 6.85
C CYS A 31 2.69 5.95 6.64
N ILE A 32 3.48 5.87 7.73
CA ILE A 32 4.84 6.41 7.76
C ILE A 32 5.96 5.37 7.65
N LYS A 33 5.81 4.19 8.26
CA LYS A 33 6.81 3.10 8.21
C LYS A 33 6.24 1.76 8.72
N PRO A 34 6.84 0.61 8.34
CA PRO A 34 6.46 -0.70 8.86
C PRO A 34 6.61 -0.80 10.38
N CYS A 35 5.70 -1.53 11.01
CA CYS A 35 5.76 -1.94 12.41
C CYS A 35 6.45 -3.29 12.52
N VAL A 36 7.76 -3.25 12.73
CA VAL A 36 8.64 -4.43 12.80
C VAL A 36 9.44 -4.43 14.10
N GLY A 37 9.71 -5.62 14.63
CA GLY A 37 10.47 -5.79 15.87
C GLY A 37 9.79 -5.14 17.08
N PRO A 38 10.49 -4.28 17.86
CA PRO A 38 9.93 -3.62 19.04
C PRO A 38 9.01 -2.43 18.69
N TYR A 39 8.86 -2.09 17.40
CA TYR A 39 8.05 -0.96 16.98
C TYR A 39 6.57 -1.32 16.98
N ASP A 40 5.88 -0.88 18.04
CA ASP A 40 4.47 -1.17 18.33
C ASP A 40 3.56 0.07 18.21
N ASP A 41 2.31 -0.06 18.65
CA ASP A 41 1.32 1.00 18.63
C ASP A 41 1.73 2.23 19.45
N SER A 42 2.48 2.05 20.55
CA SER A 42 2.96 3.14 21.39
C SER A 42 4.01 3.98 20.66
N HIS A 43 4.95 3.31 20.00
CA HIS A 43 5.96 3.98 19.17
C HIS A 43 5.30 4.69 17.98
N CYS A 44 4.32 4.03 17.34
CA CYS A 44 3.54 4.61 16.26
C CYS A 44 2.79 5.88 16.69
N LEU A 45 2.10 5.83 17.83
CA LEU A 45 1.40 6.97 18.40
C LEU A 45 2.35 8.16 18.67
N ALA A 46 3.51 7.88 19.27
CA ALA A 46 4.51 8.90 19.57
C ALA A 46 5.06 9.55 18.28
N ASP A 47 5.41 8.76 17.26
CA ASP A 47 5.94 9.29 15.99
C ASP A 47 4.87 10.06 15.20
N CYS A 48 3.61 9.64 15.23
CA CYS A 48 2.50 10.39 14.62
C CYS A 48 2.26 11.73 15.33
N ARG A 49 2.32 11.78 16.66
CA ARG A 49 2.19 13.04 17.42
C ARG A 49 3.33 14.02 17.16
N LYS A 50 4.56 13.53 16.98
CA LYS A 50 5.72 14.36 16.58
C LYS A 50 5.53 15.02 15.21
N ARG A 51 4.71 14.41 14.35
CA ARG A 51 4.33 14.92 13.03
C ARG A 51 2.98 15.68 13.05
N GLU A 52 2.53 16.09 14.23
CA GLU A 52 1.30 16.89 14.44
C GLU A 52 -0.01 16.18 14.08
N PHE A 53 0.00 14.84 13.97
CA PHE A 53 -1.24 14.05 13.87
C PHE A 53 -1.87 13.80 15.25
N ARG A 54 -3.19 13.56 15.29
CA ARG A 54 -3.92 13.31 16.56
C ARG A 54 -3.53 11.99 17.22
N GLY A 55 -3.18 11.01 16.42
CA GLY A 55 -2.78 9.70 16.91
C GLY A 55 -2.21 8.81 15.81
N GLY A 56 -1.94 7.56 16.13
CA GLY A 56 -1.50 6.56 15.19
C GLY A 56 -1.49 5.17 15.80
N LYS A 57 -1.62 4.15 14.95
CA LYS A 57 -1.50 2.74 15.34
C LYS A 57 -0.95 1.91 14.18
N CYS A 58 -0.42 0.74 14.48
CA CYS A 58 -0.01 -0.23 13.48
C CYS A 58 -1.24 -0.89 12.84
N ASP A 59 -1.48 -0.62 11.56
CA ASP A 59 -2.49 -1.35 10.79
C ASP A 59 -1.95 -2.73 10.44
N LYS A 60 -2.53 -3.76 11.07
CA LYS A 60 -2.18 -5.17 10.86
C LYS A 60 -2.78 -5.77 9.59
N ARG A 61 -3.64 -5.03 8.88
CA ARG A 61 -4.22 -5.47 7.60
C ARG A 61 -3.20 -5.33 6.48
N LEU A 62 -2.36 -4.31 6.55
CA LEU A 62 -1.27 -4.08 5.61
C LEU A 62 -0.18 -5.15 5.77
N LYS A 63 0.45 -5.53 4.66
CA LYS A 63 1.57 -6.48 4.61
C LYS A 63 2.81 -5.79 4.03
N PRO A 64 3.83 -5.45 4.85
CA PRO A 64 3.92 -5.66 6.30
C PRO A 64 2.98 -4.75 7.11
N PRO A 65 2.68 -5.11 8.38
CA PRO A 65 1.97 -4.21 9.28
C PRO A 65 2.65 -2.83 9.29
N THR A 66 1.88 -1.76 9.16
CA THR A 66 2.44 -0.42 8.92
C THR A 66 1.78 0.61 9.83
N CYS A 67 2.58 1.52 10.39
CA CYS A 67 2.11 2.59 11.25
C CYS A 67 1.37 3.65 10.46
N CYS A 68 0.09 3.87 10.80
CA CYS A 68 -0.79 4.82 10.11
C CYS A 68 -1.34 5.86 11.09
N CYS A 69 -1.13 7.14 10.76
CA CYS A 69 -1.46 8.29 11.60
C CYS A 69 -2.90 8.76 11.38
N THR A 70 -3.63 9.13 12.42
CA THR A 70 -5.01 9.67 12.29
C THR A 70 -4.95 11.18 12.07
N ILE A 71 -5.39 11.63 10.88
CA ILE A 71 -5.55 13.05 10.56
C ILE A 71 -6.74 13.59 11.37
N ALA A 72 -6.63 14.79 11.93
CA ALA A 72 -7.79 15.48 12.48
C ALA A 72 -8.82 15.69 11.36
N ALA A 73 -10.04 15.20 11.54
CA ALA A 73 -11.18 15.66 10.77
C ALA A 73 -11.50 17.12 11.12
#